data_AF-A0A8D3CE98-F1
#
_entry.id   AF-A0A8D3CE98-F1
#
_cell.length_a   1.000
_cell.length_b   1.000
_cell.length_c   1.000
_cell.angle_alpha   90.00
_cell.angle_beta   90.00
_cell.angle_gamma   90.00
#
_symmetry.space_group_name_H-M   'P 1'
#
loop_
_entity.id
_entity.type
_entity.pdbx_description
1 polymer ?
#
loop_
_entity_poly.entity_id
_entity_poly.type
_entity_poly.pdbx_seq_one_letter_code
_entity_poly.pdbx_strand_id
1 'polypeptide(L)'
;QGSQVKDVIIKPDAPTALMLDKHADYIAAYGSNKDNYEYTLSEYLRMSGMYWGLTVMDLMGQLQRMNREEITDFIKACQHECGGISASIGHDPHLLYTLSAVQILSLYDNVDAIDVDKVVDPFHTLFGVAGLSLLGEERVKSVNPVLCMPEDVLQRIGLQPDLLS
;
A
#
# COMPACT_ATOMS: atom_id res chain seq x y z
N GLN A 1 -9.08 -37.22 12.00
CA GLN A 1 -7.82 -36.71 12.56
C GLN A 1 -7.99 -35.21 12.70
N GLY A 2 -7.95 -34.67 13.92
CA GLY A 2 -8.23 -33.25 14.19
C GLY A 2 -7.10 -32.35 13.71
N SER A 3 -7.45 -31.21 13.12
CA SER A 3 -6.52 -30.16 12.70
C SER A 3 -5.69 -29.67 13.90
N GLN A 4 -4.36 -29.62 13.76
CA GLN A 4 -3.49 -28.96 14.74
C GLN A 4 -3.90 -27.50 14.89
N VAL A 5 -4.34 -27.11 16.08
CA VAL A 5 -4.51 -25.71 16.44
C VAL A 5 -3.10 -25.11 16.49
N LYS A 6 -2.77 -24.26 15.52
CA LYS A 6 -1.51 -23.51 15.52
C LYS A 6 -1.70 -22.32 16.44
N ASP A 7 -1.06 -22.37 17.59
CA ASP A 7 -1.03 -21.27 18.57
C ASP A 7 0.42 -20.97 18.99
N VAL A 8 0.66 -19.75 19.47
CA VAL A 8 1.98 -19.28 19.92
C VAL A 8 2.03 -19.17 21.44
N ILE A 9 3.10 -19.70 22.05
CA ILE A 9 3.32 -19.56 23.49
C ILE A 9 4.10 -18.28 23.75
N ILE A 10 3.47 -17.30 24.40
CA ILE A 10 4.12 -16.06 24.83
C ILE A 10 5.08 -16.38 25.98
N LYS A 11 6.34 -15.96 25.85
CA LYS A 11 7.34 -16.19 26.89
C LYS A 11 7.04 -15.32 28.14
N PRO A 12 7.37 -15.80 29.36
CA PRO A 12 7.13 -15.03 30.59
C PRO A 12 7.88 -13.68 30.66
N ASP A 13 8.97 -13.53 29.90
CA ASP A 13 9.80 -12.33 29.82
C ASP A 13 9.41 -11.40 28.65
N ALA A 14 8.30 -11.69 27.96
CA ALA A 14 7.82 -10.85 26.87
C ALA A 14 7.47 -9.43 27.39
N PRO A 15 7.74 -8.37 26.60
CA PRO A 15 7.35 -7.01 26.99
C PRO A 15 5.84 -6.89 27.21
N THR A 16 5.44 -6.36 28.37
CA THR A 16 4.03 -6.15 28.74
C THR A 16 3.62 -4.68 28.70
N ALA A 17 4.56 -3.77 28.46
CA ALA A 17 4.35 -2.33 28.43
C ALA A 17 4.58 -1.75 27.02
N LEU A 18 3.77 -0.75 26.66
CA LEU A 18 3.91 -0.02 25.41
C LEU A 18 5.11 0.95 25.48
N MET A 19 6.03 0.83 24.53
CA MET A 19 7.27 1.62 24.50
C MET A 19 7.28 2.57 23.29
N LEU A 20 6.40 3.59 23.30
CA LEU A 20 6.20 4.50 22.16
C LEU A 20 7.49 5.14 21.66
N ASP A 21 8.33 5.66 22.55
CA ASP A 21 9.58 6.32 22.16
C ASP A 21 10.52 5.37 21.39
N LYS A 22 10.61 4.11 21.82
CA LYS A 22 11.43 3.11 21.12
C LYS A 22 10.88 2.79 19.73
N HIS A 23 9.56 2.77 19.57
CA HIS A 23 8.95 2.56 18.26
C HIS A 23 9.21 3.76 17.34
N ALA A 24 9.05 4.99 17.83
CA ALA A 24 9.32 6.20 17.07
C ALA A 24 10.80 6.30 16.67
N ASP A 25 11.71 5.99 17.58
CA ASP A 25 13.16 5.99 17.31
C ASP A 25 13.55 4.94 16.26
N TYR A 26 12.97 3.75 16.33
CA TYR A 26 13.20 2.69 15.35
C TYR A 26 12.76 3.12 13.95
N ILE A 27 11.56 3.69 13.80
CA ILE A 27 11.03 4.12 12.49
C ILE A 27 11.82 5.31 11.95
N ALA A 28 12.19 6.28 12.79
CA ALA A 28 13.02 7.41 12.37
C ALA A 28 14.41 6.96 11.90
N ALA A 29 15.02 5.99 12.58
CA ALA A 29 16.30 5.41 12.20
C ALA A 29 16.21 4.61 10.89
N TYR A 30 15.10 3.89 10.67
CA TYR A 30 14.86 3.10 9.47
C TYR A 30 14.94 3.96 8.19
N GLY A 31 14.36 5.17 8.22
CA GLY A 31 14.42 6.10 7.07
C GLY A 31 15.81 6.68 6.78
N SER A 32 16.72 6.65 7.76
CA SER A 32 18.05 7.25 7.65
C SER A 32 19.11 6.30 7.08
N ASN A 33 18.83 4.99 7.07
CA ASN A 33 19.83 3.96 6.81
C ASN A 33 19.71 3.39 5.38
N LYS A 34 20.09 4.21 4.39
CA LYS A 34 19.90 3.95 2.95
C LYS A 34 20.77 2.83 2.38
N ASP A 35 21.80 2.39 3.12
CA ASP A 35 22.78 1.39 2.66
C ASP A 35 22.44 -0.05 3.09
N ASN A 36 21.28 -0.28 3.71
CA ASN A 36 20.92 -1.60 4.21
C ASN A 36 20.44 -2.54 3.08
N TYR A 37 20.87 -3.80 3.10
CA TYR A 37 20.47 -4.83 2.14
C TYR A 37 18.94 -5.02 2.06
N GLU A 38 18.23 -4.83 3.18
CA GLU A 38 16.77 -4.83 3.22
C GLU A 38 16.13 -3.66 2.44
N TYR A 39 16.80 -2.50 2.36
CA TYR A 39 16.32 -1.34 1.62
C TYR A 39 16.24 -1.63 0.11
N THR A 40 17.22 -2.38 -0.41
CA THR A 40 17.26 -2.81 -1.81
C THR A 40 16.27 -3.95 -2.09
N LEU A 41 16.18 -4.94 -1.20
CA LEU A 41 15.26 -6.07 -1.40
C LEU A 41 13.78 -5.69 -1.30
N SER A 42 13.45 -4.66 -0.50
CA SER A 42 12.07 -4.17 -0.33
C SER A 42 11.72 -3.00 -1.24
N GLU A 43 12.56 -2.69 -2.23
CA GLU A 43 12.33 -1.54 -3.11
C GLU A 43 10.99 -1.63 -3.86
N TYR A 44 10.59 -2.83 -4.28
CA TYR A 44 9.32 -3.06 -4.97
C TYR A 44 8.08 -2.78 -4.11
N LEU A 45 8.22 -2.56 -2.80
CA LEU A 45 7.13 -2.21 -1.88
C LEU A 45 7.37 -0.89 -1.14
N ARG A 46 8.37 -0.11 -1.57
CA ARG A 46 8.86 1.07 -0.84
C ARG A 46 7.79 2.10 -0.55
N MET A 47 6.94 2.45 -1.52
CA MET A 47 5.84 3.40 -1.31
C MET A 47 4.90 2.97 -0.17
N SER A 48 4.54 1.69 -0.11
CA SER A 48 3.70 1.14 0.96
C SER A 48 4.45 1.07 2.30
N GLY A 49 5.75 0.75 2.28
CA GLY A 49 6.61 0.82 3.47
C GLY A 49 6.67 2.21 4.08
N MET A 50 6.80 3.25 3.24
CA MET A 50 6.74 4.65 3.65
C MET A 50 5.38 4.97 4.28
N TYR A 51 4.27 4.56 3.66
CA TYR A 51 2.94 4.78 4.21
C TYR A 51 2.78 4.17 5.61
N TRP A 52 3.23 2.93 5.83
CA TRP A 52 3.15 2.29 7.15
C TRP A 52 3.96 3.04 8.21
N GLY A 53 5.20 3.40 7.88
CA GLY A 53 6.09 4.13 8.79
C GLY A 53 5.52 5.50 9.16
N LEU A 54 5.07 6.26 8.17
CA LEU A 54 4.53 7.61 8.37
C LEU A 54 3.21 7.61 9.13
N THR A 55 2.32 6.66 8.83
CA THR A 55 1.04 6.54 9.54
C THR A 55 1.27 6.19 11.00
N VAL A 56 2.19 5.26 11.32
CA VAL A 56 2.54 4.95 12.71
C VAL A 56 3.15 6.16 13.41
N MET A 57 4.01 6.94 12.74
CA MET A 57 4.58 8.15 13.32
C MET A 57 3.50 9.21 13.60
N ASP A 58 2.52 9.37 12.70
CA ASP A 58 1.38 10.26 12.90
C ASP A 58 0.48 9.82 14.05
N LEU A 59 0.16 8.52 14.14
CA LEU A 59 -0.60 7.95 15.26
C LEU A 59 0.09 8.14 16.61
N MET A 60 1.43 8.23 16.63
CA MET A 60 2.22 8.52 17.82
C MET A 60 2.42 10.03 18.08
N GLY A 61 1.92 10.93 17.22
CA GLY A 61 2.15 12.37 17.31
C GLY A 61 3.60 12.77 17.04
N GLN A 62 4.31 11.99 16.22
CA GLN A 62 5.74 12.10 15.94
C GLN A 62 6.04 12.32 14.45
N LEU A 63 5.02 12.59 13.62
CA LEU A 63 5.18 12.78 12.17
C LEU A 63 6.21 13.87 11.81
N GLN A 64 6.32 14.91 12.64
CA GLN A 64 7.29 16.00 12.50
C GLN A 64 8.77 15.56 12.50
N ARG A 65 9.06 14.33 12.95
CA ARG A 65 10.42 13.75 12.92
C ARG A 65 10.81 13.25 11.53
N MET A 66 9.86 13.19 10.59
CA MET A 66 10.03 12.63 9.25
C MET A 66 10.26 13.75 8.22
N ASN A 67 11.07 13.48 7.20
CA ASN A 67 11.42 14.49 6.19
C ASN A 67 10.32 14.64 5.12
N ARG A 68 9.33 15.51 5.38
CA ARG A 68 8.21 15.78 4.47
C ARG A 68 8.65 16.12 3.05
N GLU A 69 9.69 16.95 2.89
CA GLU A 69 10.14 17.43 1.58
C GLU A 69 10.70 16.28 0.74
N GLU A 70 11.64 15.52 1.30
CA GLU A 70 12.24 14.36 0.62
C GLU A 70 11.19 13.29 0.25
N ILE A 71 10.23 13.05 1.15
CA ILE A 71 9.13 12.10 0.90
C ILE A 71 8.24 12.60 -0.25
N THR A 72 7.90 13.89 -0.26
CA THR A 72 7.07 14.49 -1.30
C THR A 72 7.77 14.43 -2.66
N ASP A 73 9.05 14.77 -2.71
CA ASP A 73 9.85 14.73 -3.95
C ASP A 73 9.99 13.30 -4.47
N PHE A 74 10.15 12.31 -3.59
CA PHE A 74 10.14 10.91 -3.97
C PHE A 74 8.80 10.47 -4.60
N ILE A 75 7.67 10.84 -3.99
CA ILE A 75 6.34 10.52 -4.52
C ILE A 75 6.14 11.12 -5.91
N LYS A 76 6.55 12.38 -6.10
CA LYS A 76 6.48 13.07 -7.40
C LYS A 76 7.30 12.35 -8.46
N ALA A 77 8.51 11.91 -8.12
CA ALA A 77 9.38 11.17 -9.03
C ALA A 77 8.82 9.79 -9.41
N CYS A 78 7.88 9.24 -8.62
CA CYS A 78 7.22 7.97 -8.88
C CYS A 78 5.90 8.11 -9.66
N GLN A 79 5.43 9.32 -9.97
CA GLN A 79 4.23 9.50 -10.79
C GLN A 79 4.55 9.36 -12.28
N HIS A 80 3.80 8.52 -12.98
CA HIS A 80 3.96 8.28 -14.40
C HIS A 80 3.06 9.21 -15.24
N GLU A 81 3.33 9.28 -16.55
CA GLU A 81 2.52 10.08 -17.49
C GLU A 81 1.04 9.68 -17.49
N CYS A 82 0.74 8.39 -17.24
CA CYS A 82 -0.62 7.85 -17.09
C CYS A 82 -1.31 8.22 -15.77
N GLY A 83 -0.64 8.98 -14.88
CA GLY A 83 -1.17 9.37 -13.57
C GLY A 83 -0.96 8.38 -12.44
N GLY A 84 -0.78 7.09 -12.75
CA GLY A 84 -0.46 6.07 -11.77
C GLY A 84 0.91 6.28 -11.12
N ILE A 85 1.05 5.83 -9.87
CA ILE A 85 2.29 5.94 -9.08
C ILE A 85 2.86 4.55 -8.85
N SER A 86 4.19 4.43 -8.96
CA SER A 86 4.94 3.19 -8.77
C SER A 86 5.49 3.03 -7.35
N ALA A 87 6.01 1.84 -7.03
CA ALA A 87 6.58 1.56 -5.70
C ALA A 87 7.86 2.36 -5.43
N SER A 88 8.66 2.55 -6.47
CA SER A 88 9.96 3.22 -6.48
C SER A 88 10.25 3.71 -7.90
N ILE A 89 11.22 4.61 -8.03
CA ILE A 89 11.63 5.21 -9.30
C ILE A 89 12.06 4.10 -10.27
N GLY A 90 11.49 4.10 -11.47
CA GLY A 90 11.79 3.12 -12.52
C GLY A 90 10.97 1.83 -12.47
N HIS A 91 10.07 1.67 -11.49
CA HIS A 91 9.11 0.56 -11.44
C HIS A 91 7.81 0.93 -12.16
N ASP A 92 6.98 -0.05 -12.47
CA ASP A 92 5.69 0.18 -13.09
C ASP A 92 4.67 0.78 -12.11
N PRO A 93 3.76 1.64 -12.58
CA PRO A 93 2.71 2.21 -11.74
C PRO A 93 1.68 1.13 -11.36
N HIS A 94 1.18 1.20 -10.13
CA HIS A 94 0.16 0.27 -9.64
C HIS A 94 -0.81 0.97 -8.68
N LEU A 95 -2.06 0.52 -8.63
CA LEU A 95 -3.09 1.11 -7.76
C LEU A 95 -2.71 1.07 -6.28
N LEU A 96 -2.03 0.02 -5.83
CA LEU A 96 -1.53 -0.12 -4.45
C LEU A 96 -0.62 1.06 -4.05
N TYR A 97 0.33 1.40 -4.91
CA TYR A 97 1.32 2.46 -4.63
C TYR A 97 0.72 3.85 -4.89
N THR A 98 -0.22 3.95 -5.83
CA THR A 98 -1.03 5.17 -6.03
C THR A 98 -1.84 5.49 -4.78
N LEU A 99 -2.54 4.50 -4.20
CA LEU A 99 -3.26 4.67 -2.93
C LEU A 99 -2.29 5.04 -1.80
N SER A 100 -1.18 4.30 -1.65
CA SER A 100 -0.18 4.55 -0.60
C SER A 100 0.36 5.99 -0.68
N ALA A 101 0.66 6.48 -1.88
CA ALA A 101 1.14 7.83 -2.11
C ALA A 101 0.09 8.90 -1.76
N VAL A 102 -1.17 8.73 -2.20
CA VAL A 102 -2.27 9.65 -1.86
C VAL A 102 -2.50 9.71 -0.36
N GLN A 103 -2.44 8.56 0.34
CA GLN A 103 -2.54 8.51 1.80
C GLN A 103 -1.41 9.30 2.47
N ILE A 104 -0.16 9.11 2.03
CA ILE A 104 0.99 9.86 2.55
C ILE A 104 0.81 11.37 2.34
N LEU A 105 0.43 11.79 1.14
CA LEU A 105 0.22 13.21 0.86
C LEU A 105 -0.96 13.78 1.63
N SER A 106 -1.99 12.98 1.91
CA SER A 106 -3.12 13.39 2.76
C SER A 106 -2.70 13.58 4.22
N LEU A 107 -1.81 12.74 4.76
CA LEU A 107 -1.23 12.94 6.10
C LEU A 107 -0.49 14.28 6.20
N TYR A 108 0.11 14.74 5.11
CA TYR A 108 0.83 16.01 5.05
C TYR A 108 -0.01 17.21 4.59
N ASP A 109 -1.29 17.01 4.29
CA ASP A 109 -2.15 18.01 3.63
C ASP A 109 -1.45 18.62 2.39
N ASN A 110 -0.98 17.74 1.50
CA ASN A 110 -0.11 18.08 0.37
C ASN A 110 -0.46 17.30 -0.91
N VAL A 111 -1.73 16.97 -1.11
CA VAL A 111 -2.20 16.18 -2.27
C VAL A 111 -1.95 16.88 -3.61
N ASP A 112 -1.90 18.21 -3.61
CA ASP A 112 -1.63 19.02 -4.81
C ASP A 112 -0.18 18.93 -5.30
N ALA A 113 0.69 18.19 -4.59
CA ALA A 113 2.07 17.96 -5.02
C ALA A 113 2.17 17.06 -6.27
N ILE A 114 1.13 16.30 -6.58
CA ILE A 114 1.03 15.41 -7.75
C ILE A 114 -0.06 15.88 -8.71
N ASP A 115 -0.03 15.39 -9.95
CA ASP A 115 -1.09 15.65 -10.93
C ASP A 115 -2.34 14.82 -10.57
N VAL A 116 -3.22 15.40 -9.76
CA VAL A 116 -4.43 14.75 -9.23
C VAL A 116 -5.39 14.37 -10.35
N ASP A 117 -5.53 15.21 -11.37
CA ASP A 117 -6.45 14.95 -12.49
C ASP A 117 -6.10 13.65 -13.21
N LYS A 118 -4.81 13.36 -13.36
CA LYS A 118 -4.35 12.09 -13.93
C LYS A 118 -4.48 10.91 -12.97
N VAL A 119 -4.39 11.12 -11.66
CA VAL A 119 -4.55 10.06 -10.64
C VAL A 119 -6.00 9.58 -10.52
N VAL A 120 -6.96 10.45 -10.83
CA VAL A 120 -8.39 10.13 -10.79
C VAL A 120 -8.77 9.14 -11.91
N ASP A 121 -8.03 9.12 -13.01
CA ASP A 121 -8.25 8.24 -14.17
C ASP A 121 -8.09 6.72 -13.87
N PRO A 122 -7.05 6.22 -13.18
CA PRO A 122 -6.90 4.79 -12.90
C PRO A 122 -7.98 4.21 -11.96
N PHE A 123 -8.52 4.98 -11.01
CA PHE A 123 -9.62 4.52 -10.15
C PHE A 123 -10.94 4.45 -10.93
N HIS A 124 -11.24 5.48 -11.73
CA HIS A 124 -12.43 5.47 -12.60
C HIS A 124 -12.29 4.46 -13.74
N THR A 125 -11.08 4.19 -14.21
CA THR A 125 -10.80 3.16 -15.21
C THR A 125 -10.93 1.77 -14.61
N LEU A 126 -10.35 1.47 -13.44
CA LEU A 126 -10.56 0.17 -12.80
C LEU A 126 -12.04 -0.05 -12.47
N PHE A 127 -12.69 0.90 -11.79
CA PHE A 127 -14.09 0.74 -11.42
C PHE A 127 -15.03 0.81 -12.62
N GLY A 128 -14.69 1.58 -13.66
CA GLY A 128 -15.43 1.61 -14.92
C GLY A 128 -15.32 0.30 -15.69
N VAL A 129 -14.11 -0.25 -15.84
CA VAL A 129 -13.87 -1.53 -16.53
C VAL A 129 -14.42 -2.71 -15.72
N ALA A 130 -14.25 -2.71 -14.39
CA ALA A 130 -14.86 -3.70 -13.50
C ALA A 130 -16.39 -3.60 -13.53
N GLY A 131 -16.95 -2.38 -13.53
CA GLY A 131 -18.38 -2.15 -13.69
C GLY A 131 -18.91 -2.67 -15.02
N LEU A 132 -18.22 -2.40 -16.13
CA LEU A 132 -18.57 -2.95 -17.45
C LEU A 132 -18.52 -4.49 -17.47
N SER A 133 -17.47 -5.08 -16.87
CA SER A 133 -17.35 -6.53 -16.72
C SER A 133 -18.54 -7.12 -15.95
N LEU A 134 -18.89 -6.52 -14.81
CA LEU A 134 -20.02 -6.96 -13.97
C LEU A 134 -21.39 -6.74 -14.65
N LEU A 135 -21.49 -5.78 -15.57
CA LEU A 135 -22.68 -5.53 -16.39
C LEU A 135 -22.74 -6.40 -17.67
N GLY A 136 -21.76 -7.29 -17.89
CA GLY A 136 -21.77 -8.27 -18.97
C GLY A 136 -21.08 -7.83 -20.27
N GLU A 137 -20.14 -6.87 -20.23
CA GLU A 137 -19.30 -6.54 -21.39
C GLU A 137 -18.32 -7.69 -21.72
N GLU A 138 -18.57 -8.40 -22.82
CA GLU A 138 -17.85 -9.61 -23.22
C GLU A 138 -16.37 -9.40 -23.59
N ARG A 139 -15.97 -8.17 -23.92
CA ARG A 139 -14.56 -7.85 -24.27
C ARG A 139 -13.65 -7.74 -23.05
N VAL A 140 -14.22 -7.67 -21.84
CA VAL A 140 -13.48 -7.54 -20.58
C VAL A 140 -13.54 -8.88 -19.83
N LYS A 141 -12.44 -9.28 -19.19
CA LYS A 141 -12.42 -10.48 -18.36
C LYS A 141 -13.47 -10.38 -17.24
N SER A 142 -14.11 -11.51 -16.91
CA SER A 142 -15.03 -11.57 -15.78
C SER A 142 -14.33 -11.19 -14.48
N VAL A 143 -14.90 -10.23 -13.77
CA VAL A 143 -14.42 -9.73 -12.48
C VAL A 143 -15.30 -10.27 -11.36
N ASN A 144 -14.67 -10.79 -10.32
CA ASN A 144 -15.37 -11.17 -9.10
C ASN A 144 -15.83 -9.91 -8.34
N PRO A 145 -17.13 -9.77 -8.03
CA PRO A 145 -17.65 -8.55 -7.40
C PRO A 145 -17.23 -8.38 -5.93
N VAL A 146 -16.77 -9.43 -5.24
CA VAL A 146 -16.34 -9.36 -3.83
C VAL A 146 -14.92 -8.80 -3.73
N LEU A 147 -14.03 -9.25 -4.61
CA LEU A 147 -12.60 -8.93 -4.54
C LEU A 147 -12.14 -7.93 -5.60
N CYS A 148 -13.00 -7.59 -6.56
CA CYS A 148 -12.66 -6.77 -7.73
C CYS A 148 -11.41 -7.31 -8.48
N MET A 149 -11.28 -8.65 -8.53
CA MET A 149 -10.19 -9.37 -9.18
C MET A 149 -10.72 -10.22 -10.34
N PRO A 150 -9.91 -10.50 -11.38
CA PRO A 150 -10.29 -11.41 -12.44
C PRO A 150 -10.60 -12.82 -11.91
N GLU A 151 -11.70 -13.42 -12.38
CA GLU A 151 -12.13 -14.75 -11.93
C GLU A 151 -11.11 -15.86 -12.21
N ASP A 152 -10.35 -15.74 -13.31
CA ASP A 152 -9.28 -16.69 -13.64
C ASP A 152 -8.15 -16.70 -12.60
N VAL A 153 -7.85 -15.55 -12.00
CA VAL A 153 -6.86 -15.44 -10.91
C VAL A 153 -7.37 -16.11 -9.64
N LEU A 154 -8.64 -15.90 -9.29
CA LEU A 154 -9.26 -16.51 -8.10
C LEU A 154 -9.36 -18.02 -8.20
N GLN A 155 -9.77 -18.52 -9.37
CA GLN A 155 -9.78 -19.96 -9.67
C GLN A 155 -8.39 -20.58 -9.57
N ARG A 156 -7.36 -19.89 -10.07
CA ARG A 156 -5.97 -20.37 -10.01
C ARG A 156 -5.45 -20.54 -8.58
N ILE A 157 -5.90 -19.70 -7.65
CA ILE A 157 -5.50 -19.77 -6.23
C ILE A 157 -6.49 -20.56 -5.37
N GLY A 158 -7.55 -21.12 -5.96
CA GLY A 158 -8.57 -21.90 -5.25
C GLY A 158 -9.44 -21.08 -4.28
N LEU A 159 -9.57 -19.77 -4.51
CA LEU A 159 -10.37 -18.87 -3.68
C LEU A 159 -11.75 -18.67 -4.34
N GLN A 160 -12.82 -19.05 -3.65
CA GLN A 160 -14.19 -18.82 -4.11
C GLN A 160 -14.98 -18.10 -3.02
N PRO A 161 -15.14 -16.77 -3.13
CA PRO A 161 -16.00 -16.02 -2.22
C PRO A 161 -17.47 -16.44 -2.41
N ASP A 162 -18.18 -16.68 -1.30
CA ASP A 162 -19.61 -16.96 -1.35
C ASP A 162 -20.36 -15.72 -1.86
N LEU A 163 -21.02 -15.86 -3.00
CA LEU A 163 -22.00 -14.88 -3.47
C LEU A 163 -23.38 -15.31 -2.98
N LEU A 164 -24.14 -14.36 -2.44
CA LEU A 164 -25.54 -14.60 -2.09
C LEU A 164 -26.30 -14.92 -3.38
N SER A 165 -26.82 -16.14 -3.47
CA SER A 165 -27.76 -16.56 -4.51
C SER A 165 -29.21 -16.25 -4.14
#